data_AF-A0A9W7DP44-F1
#
_entry.id   AF-A0A9W7DP44-F1
#
_cell.length_a   1.000
_cell.length_b   1.000
_cell.length_c   1.000
_cell.angle_alpha   90.00
_cell.angle_beta   90.00
_cell.angle_gamma   90.00
#
_symmetry.space_group_name_H-M   'P 1'
#
loop_
_entity.id
_entity.type
_entity.pdbx_description
1 polymer ?
#
loop_
_entity_poly.entity_id
_entity_poly.type
_entity_poly.pdbx_seq_one_letter_code
_entity_poly.pdbx_strand_id
1 'polypeptide(L)'
;MTSANTNAIEWALRVCQSIAFVIHGILGITEPCTGCVQRAFRDDHKSMPTWFWPVAGLLLWTMAILNFSPNDAVVMGAQAYIAAFHMGGYFYHSRLQHHPAAGFAPAVFAVLAFIVVAIRTGSVFVAIAGFAVSTIVAYGLSRLLVTPPPPTTFVESRTSYRAV
;
A
#
# COMPACT_ATOMS: atom_id res chain seq x y z
N MET A 1 27.69 -1.28 22.76
CA MET A 1 27.12 -0.03 22.21
C MET A 1 28.04 0.47 21.10
N THR A 2 27.85 -0.03 19.89
CA THR A 2 28.51 0.50 18.69
C THR A 2 27.65 1.65 18.18
N SER A 3 28.24 2.84 18.01
CA SER A 3 27.53 4.01 17.49
C SER A 3 26.92 3.67 16.14
N ALA A 4 25.60 3.66 16.06
CA ALA A 4 24.86 3.46 14.84
C ALA A 4 25.13 4.65 13.91
N ASN A 5 26.14 4.56 13.06
CA ASN A 5 26.18 5.36 11.86
C ASN A 5 24.98 4.91 11.03
N THR A 6 23.85 5.60 11.17
CA THR A 6 22.69 5.37 10.31
C THR A 6 23.19 5.50 8.88
N ASN A 7 23.12 4.40 8.13
CA ASN A 7 23.55 4.39 6.74
C ASN A 7 22.78 5.47 5.99
N ALA A 8 23.47 6.40 5.33
CA ALA A 8 22.84 7.56 4.68
C ALA A 8 21.79 7.13 3.64
N ILE A 9 22.00 6.00 2.96
CA ILE A 9 21.05 5.42 2.02
C ILE A 9 19.80 4.93 2.76
N GLU A 10 19.98 4.19 3.86
CA GLU A 10 18.85 3.71 4.67
C GLU A 10 18.01 4.88 5.21
N TRP A 11 18.67 5.93 5.70
CA TRP A 11 17.98 7.15 6.14
C TRP A 11 17.19 7.80 5.01
N ALA A 12 17.80 8.00 3.84
CA ALA A 12 17.15 8.58 2.69
C ALA A 12 15.92 7.76 2.24
N LEU A 13 16.03 6.43 2.22
CA LEU A 13 14.92 5.54 1.91
C LEU A 13 13.75 5.71 2.89
N ARG A 14 14.04 5.79 4.20
CA ARG A 14 13.04 6.01 5.24
C ARG A 14 12.37 7.38 5.12
N VAL A 15 13.10 8.42 4.71
CA VAL A 15 12.55 9.73 4.37
C VAL A 15 11.59 9.64 3.19
N CYS A 16 11.99 8.99 2.08
CA CYS A 16 11.12 8.81 0.92
C CYS A 16 9.81 8.08 1.26
N GLN A 17 9.90 6.99 2.04
CA GLN A 17 8.73 6.23 2.50
C GLN A 17 7.81 7.09 3.38
N SER A 18 8.39 7.84 4.31
CA SER A 18 7.62 8.64 5.28
C SER A 18 6.94 9.83 4.62
N ILE A 19 7.58 10.48 3.64
CA ILE A 19 6.95 11.51 2.81
C ILE A 19 5.75 10.92 2.05
N ALA A 20 5.92 9.75 1.42
CA ALA A 20 4.82 9.09 0.74
C ALA A 20 3.67 8.80 1.71
N PHE A 21 3.95 8.29 2.91
CA PHE A 21 2.94 8.03 3.93
C PHE A 21 2.25 9.29 4.46
N VAL A 22 2.95 10.42 4.59
CA VAL A 22 2.32 11.69 4.96
C VAL A 22 1.31 12.12 3.89
N ILE A 23 1.71 12.09 2.61
CA ILE A 23 0.84 12.43 1.48
C ILE A 23 -0.37 11.49 1.43
N HIS A 24 -0.15 10.17 1.50
CA HIS A 24 -1.23 9.20 1.48
C HIS A 24 -2.13 9.31 2.72
N GLY A 25 -1.59 9.72 3.87
CA GLY A 25 -2.36 10.00 5.07
C GLY A 25 -3.32 11.18 4.90
N ILE A 26 -2.87 12.25 4.24
CA ILE A 26 -3.74 13.39 3.87
C ILE A 26 -4.87 12.91 2.96
N LEU A 27 -4.53 12.14 1.90
CA LEU A 27 -5.53 11.60 0.97
C LEU A 27 -6.55 10.71 1.69
N GLY A 28 -6.09 9.81 2.57
CA GLY A 28 -6.98 8.90 3.32
C GLY A 28 -7.92 9.63 4.27
N ILE A 29 -7.43 10.60 5.04
CA ILE A 29 -8.26 11.37 5.99
C ILE A 29 -9.24 12.30 5.28
N THR A 30 -8.85 12.87 4.14
CA THR A 30 -9.71 13.77 3.37
C THR A 30 -10.64 13.03 2.40
N GLU A 31 -10.51 11.72 2.26
CA GLU A 31 -11.31 10.93 1.33
C GLU A 31 -12.83 11.05 1.54
N PRO A 32 -13.38 11.02 2.78
CA PRO A 32 -14.81 11.19 2.99
C PRO A 32 -15.36 12.52 2.47
N CYS A 33 -14.52 13.55 2.39
CA CYS A 33 -14.89 14.88 1.91
C CYS A 33 -14.63 15.07 0.41
N THR A 34 -13.61 14.41 -0.14
CA THR A 34 -13.09 14.69 -1.48
C THR A 34 -13.40 13.60 -2.51
N GLY A 35 -13.49 12.33 -2.07
CA GLY A 35 -13.55 11.16 -2.95
C GLY A 35 -12.33 11.03 -3.88
N CYS A 36 -11.20 11.66 -3.54
CA CYS A 36 -10.04 11.76 -4.42
C CYS A 36 -9.39 10.41 -4.71
N VAL A 37 -9.27 9.53 -3.71
CA VAL A 37 -8.65 8.21 -3.81
C VAL A 37 -9.52 7.29 -4.65
N GLN A 38 -10.83 7.22 -4.34
CA GLN A 38 -11.77 6.40 -5.12
C GLN A 38 -11.83 6.86 -6.58
N ARG A 39 -11.85 8.16 -6.85
CA ARG A 39 -11.81 8.69 -8.22
C ARG A 39 -10.49 8.42 -8.93
N ALA A 40 -9.35 8.62 -8.26
CA ALA A 40 -8.03 8.36 -8.83
C ALA A 40 -7.88 6.88 -9.21
N PHE A 41 -8.48 5.99 -8.42
CA PHE A 41 -8.52 4.56 -8.68
C PHE A 41 -9.70 4.11 -9.52
N ARG A 42 -10.56 5.00 -10.04
CA ARG A 42 -11.75 4.62 -10.82
C ARG A 42 -12.58 3.53 -10.10
N ASP A 43 -12.64 3.60 -8.78
CA ASP A 43 -13.40 2.67 -7.93
C ASP A 43 -14.85 3.15 -7.80
N ASP A 44 -15.57 3.13 -8.92
CA ASP A 44 -16.97 3.58 -8.96
C ASP A 44 -17.92 2.66 -8.16
N HIS A 45 -17.48 1.41 -7.92
CA HIS A 45 -18.23 0.40 -7.18
C HIS A 45 -18.05 0.47 -5.66
N LYS A 46 -17.18 1.35 -5.15
CA LYS A 46 -16.85 1.46 -3.73
C LYS A 46 -16.40 0.11 -3.16
N SER A 47 -15.41 -0.47 -3.81
CA SER A 47 -14.85 -1.80 -3.54
C SER A 47 -14.25 -1.93 -2.14
N MET A 48 -13.96 -0.80 -1.49
CA MET A 48 -13.53 -0.69 -0.09
C MET A 48 -14.55 0.08 0.77
N PRO A 49 -14.75 -0.29 2.05
CA PRO A 49 -15.59 0.47 2.98
C PRO A 49 -15.12 1.91 3.16
N THR A 50 -16.05 2.86 3.24
CA THR A 50 -15.69 4.30 3.31
C THR A 50 -14.94 4.70 4.58
N TRP A 51 -15.15 3.99 5.69
CA TRP A 51 -14.42 4.22 6.94
C TRP A 51 -12.95 3.75 6.88
N PHE A 52 -12.61 2.87 5.93
CA PHE A 52 -11.26 2.33 5.81
C PHE A 52 -10.23 3.44 5.52
N TRP A 53 -10.58 4.38 4.64
CA TRP A 53 -9.67 5.44 4.19
C TRP A 53 -9.15 6.34 5.31
N PRO A 54 -9.98 6.94 6.19
CA PRO A 54 -9.47 7.77 7.28
C PRO A 54 -8.69 6.94 8.31
N VAL A 55 -9.09 5.70 8.58
CA VAL A 55 -8.36 4.80 9.49
C VAL A 55 -6.97 4.48 8.92
N ALA A 56 -6.91 4.11 7.64
CA ALA A 56 -5.65 3.89 6.96
C ALA A 56 -4.78 5.16 6.99
N GLY A 57 -5.37 6.34 6.77
CA GLY A 57 -4.64 7.60 6.81
C GLY A 57 -3.97 7.89 8.16
N LEU A 58 -4.68 7.67 9.26
CA LEU A 58 -4.11 7.80 10.62
C LEU A 58 -2.98 6.80 10.89
N LEU A 59 -3.14 5.56 10.43
CA LEU A 59 -2.09 4.54 10.55
C LEU A 59 -0.86 4.91 9.73
N LEU A 60 -1.02 5.45 8.52
CA LEU A 60 0.10 5.89 7.68
C LEU A 60 0.91 7.00 8.35
N TRP A 61 0.25 8.00 8.96
CA TRP A 61 0.95 9.04 9.73
C TRP A 61 1.67 8.48 10.95
N THR A 62 1.03 7.55 11.66
CA THR A 62 1.66 6.87 12.79
C THR A 62 2.93 6.16 12.34
N MET A 63 2.86 5.41 11.24
CA MET A 63 4.01 4.67 10.71
C MET A 63 5.09 5.60 10.16
N ALA A 64 4.74 6.74 9.56
CA ALA A 64 5.71 7.75 9.13
C ALA A 64 6.56 8.28 10.31
N ILE A 65 5.94 8.45 11.49
CA ILE A 65 6.63 8.87 12.71
C ILE A 65 7.47 7.72 13.28
N LEU A 66 6.85 6.54 13.45
CA LEU A 66 7.52 5.36 14.01
C LEU A 66 8.71 4.89 13.17
N ASN A 67 8.69 5.18 11.87
CA ASN A 67 9.79 4.89 10.96
C ASN A 67 11.06 5.66 11.29
N PHE A 68 11.07 6.60 12.25
CA PHE A 68 12.25 7.30 12.76
C PHE A 68 12.58 6.99 14.22
N SER A 69 11.95 5.97 14.79
CA SER A 69 12.19 5.55 16.18
C SER A 69 13.67 5.19 16.43
N PRO A 70 14.22 5.52 17.61
CA PRO A 70 15.53 5.02 18.04
C PRO A 70 15.51 3.52 18.39
N ASN A 71 14.32 2.91 18.51
CA ASN A 71 14.17 1.49 18.78
C ASN A 71 14.09 0.70 17.46
N ASP A 72 15.08 -0.15 17.20
CA ASP A 72 15.16 -0.94 15.97
C ASP A 72 13.95 -1.86 15.76
N ALA A 73 13.38 -2.44 16.82
CA ALA A 73 12.19 -3.29 16.70
C ALA A 73 10.97 -2.48 16.19
N VAL A 74 10.87 -1.20 16.58
CA VAL A 74 9.80 -0.31 16.11
C VAL A 74 9.99 0.02 14.62
N VAL A 75 11.22 0.29 14.20
CA VAL A 75 11.53 0.52 12.77
C VAL A 75 11.23 -0.73 11.94
N MET A 76 11.60 -1.92 12.45
CA MET A 76 11.29 -3.20 11.79
C MET A 76 9.78 -3.41 11.64
N GLY A 77 9.00 -3.10 12.67
CA GLY A 77 7.54 -3.12 12.60
C GLY A 77 6.98 -2.14 11.58
N ALA A 78 7.49 -0.91 11.54
CA ALA A 78 7.11 0.09 10.54
C ALA A 78 7.42 -0.37 9.12
N GLN A 79 8.59 -0.98 8.87
CA GLN A 79 8.95 -1.52 7.56
C GLN A 79 8.07 -2.70 7.13
N ALA A 80 7.72 -3.59 8.07
CA ALA A 80 6.79 -4.68 7.81
C ALA A 80 5.39 -4.14 7.43
N TYR A 81 4.92 -3.10 8.12
CA TYR A 81 3.68 -2.40 7.78
C TYR A 81 3.78 -1.72 6.40
N ILE A 82 4.87 -0.99 6.12
CA ILE A 82 5.10 -0.33 4.82
C ILE A 82 5.01 -1.34 3.69
N ALA A 83 5.69 -2.49 3.82
CA ALA A 83 5.63 -3.54 2.83
C ALA A 83 4.20 -4.09 2.68
N ALA A 84 3.51 -4.39 3.79
CA ALA A 84 2.16 -4.95 3.76
C ALA A 84 1.14 -3.98 3.15
N PHE A 85 1.18 -2.70 3.53
CA PHE A 85 0.27 -1.68 3.01
C PHE A 85 0.42 -1.51 1.49
N HIS A 86 1.65 -1.40 1.01
CA HIS A 86 1.93 -1.22 -0.41
C HIS A 86 1.65 -2.47 -1.24
N MET A 87 1.96 -3.67 -0.73
CA MET A 87 1.50 -4.90 -1.38
C MET A 87 -0.02 -5.02 -1.36
N GLY A 88 -0.68 -4.50 -0.32
CA GLY A 88 -2.13 -4.33 -0.26
C GLY A 88 -2.65 -3.45 -1.39
N GLY A 89 -1.97 -2.33 -1.68
CA GLY A 89 -2.26 -1.46 -2.84
C GLY A 89 -2.07 -2.17 -4.19
N TYR A 90 -1.02 -2.98 -4.34
CA TYR A 90 -0.84 -3.83 -5.52
C TYR A 90 -2.02 -4.80 -5.70
N PHE A 91 -2.39 -5.52 -4.64
CA PHE A 91 -3.49 -6.47 -4.69
C PHE A 91 -4.83 -5.76 -4.88
N TYR A 92 -5.02 -4.58 -4.32
CA TYR A 92 -6.19 -3.75 -4.55
C TYR A 92 -6.39 -3.47 -6.05
N HIS A 93 -5.36 -2.98 -6.74
CA HIS A 93 -5.42 -2.78 -8.20
C HIS A 93 -5.69 -4.06 -8.99
N SER A 94 -5.10 -5.18 -8.54
CA SER A 94 -5.33 -6.49 -9.16
C SER A 94 -6.77 -6.97 -8.96
N ARG A 95 -7.36 -6.71 -7.78
CA ARG A 95 -8.75 -7.06 -7.44
C ARG A 95 -9.75 -6.18 -8.19
N LEU A 96 -9.40 -4.94 -8.48
CA LEU A 96 -10.14 -4.04 -9.36
C LEU A 96 -9.96 -4.36 -10.85
N GLN A 97 -9.16 -5.37 -11.21
CA GLN A 97 -8.86 -5.74 -12.59
C GLN A 97 -8.24 -4.60 -13.41
N HIS A 98 -7.48 -3.72 -12.76
CA HIS A 98 -6.70 -2.71 -13.47
C HIS A 98 -5.54 -3.34 -14.24
N HIS A 99 -5.02 -2.58 -15.21
CA HIS A 99 -3.78 -2.93 -15.87
C HIS A 99 -2.66 -3.17 -14.84
N PRO A 100 -1.85 -4.24 -14.94
CA PRO A 100 -0.83 -4.57 -13.94
C PRO A 100 0.16 -3.45 -13.61
N ALA A 101 0.42 -2.56 -14.58
CA ALA A 101 1.27 -1.38 -14.36
C ALA A 101 0.75 -0.44 -13.25
N ALA A 102 -0.56 -0.41 -12.99
CA ALA A 102 -1.14 0.36 -11.88
C ALA A 102 -0.66 -0.16 -10.51
N GLY A 103 -0.38 -1.46 -10.38
CA GLY A 103 0.18 -2.05 -9.16
C GLY A 103 1.68 -1.79 -8.99
N PHE A 104 2.39 -1.36 -10.03
CA PHE A 104 3.84 -1.18 -9.96
C PHE A 104 4.25 -0.05 -9.02
N ALA A 105 3.54 1.08 -9.09
CA ALA A 105 3.80 2.25 -8.24
C ALA A 105 3.78 1.91 -6.73
N PRO A 106 2.75 1.24 -6.18
CA PRO A 106 2.80 0.83 -4.78
C PRO A 106 3.88 -0.25 -4.54
N ALA A 107 4.07 -1.22 -5.43
CA ALA A 107 5.08 -2.27 -5.25
C ALA A 107 6.51 -1.73 -5.07
N VAL A 108 6.87 -0.62 -5.73
CA VAL A 108 8.18 0.03 -5.57
C VAL A 108 8.45 0.39 -4.09
N PHE A 109 7.48 0.95 -3.37
CA PHE A 109 7.67 1.30 -1.96
C PHE A 109 7.81 0.08 -1.05
N ALA A 110 7.18 -1.03 -1.40
CA ALA A 110 7.40 -2.31 -0.70
C ALA A 110 8.84 -2.81 -0.92
N VAL A 111 9.40 -2.64 -2.12
CA VAL A 111 10.81 -2.94 -2.41
C VAL A 111 11.76 -2.02 -1.63
N LEU A 112 11.42 -0.72 -1.50
CA LEU A 112 12.22 0.16 -0.63
C LEU A 112 12.26 -0.35 0.81
N ALA A 113 11.14 -0.86 1.32
CA ALA A 113 11.07 -1.41 2.67
C ALA A 113 11.92 -2.68 2.83
N PHE A 114 11.90 -3.55 1.83
CA PHE A 114 12.82 -4.68 1.76
C PHE A 114 14.29 -4.24 1.84
N ILE A 115 14.69 -3.22 1.07
CA ILE A 115 16.07 -2.71 1.07
C ILE A 115 16.45 -2.14 2.44
N VAL A 116 15.55 -1.38 3.08
CA VAL A 116 15.78 -0.84 4.44
C VAL A 116 16.02 -1.98 5.44
N VAL A 117 15.20 -3.04 5.41
CA VAL A 117 15.38 -4.20 6.30
C VAL A 117 16.70 -4.92 6.02
N ALA A 118 17.06 -5.12 4.75
CA ALA A 118 18.30 -5.78 4.37
C ALA A 118 19.53 -5.00 4.86
N ILE A 119 19.52 -3.66 4.72
CA ILE A 119 20.60 -2.80 5.23
C ILE A 119 20.64 -2.84 6.76
N ARG A 120 19.50 -2.63 7.42
CA ARG A 120 19.43 -2.50 8.88
C ARG A 120 19.85 -3.79 9.61
N THR A 121 19.44 -4.94 9.09
CA THR A 121 19.72 -6.25 9.71
C THR A 121 21.03 -6.86 9.24
N GLY A 122 21.61 -6.35 8.14
CA GLY A 122 22.73 -6.98 7.44
C GLY A 122 22.37 -8.35 6.84
N SER A 123 21.09 -8.72 6.79
CA SER A 123 20.63 -10.05 6.37
C SER A 123 19.51 -9.97 5.33
N VAL A 124 19.85 -10.35 4.10
CA VAL A 124 18.88 -10.47 3.00
C VAL A 124 17.81 -11.52 3.32
N PHE A 125 18.14 -12.59 4.05
CA PHE A 125 17.18 -13.62 4.43
C PHE A 125 16.07 -13.08 5.35
N VAL A 126 16.43 -12.20 6.30
CA VAL A 126 15.45 -11.55 7.17
C VAL A 126 14.54 -10.63 6.35
N ALA A 127 15.10 -9.90 5.39
CA ALA A 127 14.33 -9.06 4.48
C ALA A 127 13.35 -9.87 3.62
N ILE A 128 13.79 -11.01 3.06
CA ILE A 128 12.94 -11.92 2.27
C ILE A 128 11.80 -12.47 3.14
N ALA A 129 12.12 -12.97 4.33
CA ALA A 129 11.12 -13.53 5.23
C ALA A 129 10.07 -12.48 5.64
N GLY A 130 10.53 -11.28 6.04
CA GLY A 130 9.63 -10.18 6.40
C GLY A 130 8.74 -9.75 5.22
N PHE A 131 9.32 -9.58 4.04
CA PHE A 131 8.59 -9.20 2.83
C PHE A 131 7.55 -10.26 2.44
N ALA A 132 7.92 -11.55 2.51
CA ALA A 132 7.01 -12.65 2.21
C ALA A 132 5.82 -12.68 3.18
N VAL A 133 6.08 -12.56 4.49
CA VAL A 133 5.03 -12.51 5.52
C VAL A 133 4.10 -11.31 5.28
N SER A 134 4.64 -10.11 5.08
CA SER A 134 3.86 -8.91 4.78
C SER A 134 3.01 -9.07 3.52
N THR A 135 3.56 -9.71 2.47
CA THR A 135 2.86 -9.96 1.22
C THR A 135 1.70 -10.95 1.40
N ILE A 136 1.92 -12.04 2.16
CA ILE A 136 0.87 -13.03 2.45
C ILE A 136 -0.28 -12.39 3.25
N VAL A 137 0.04 -11.59 4.27
CA VAL A 137 -0.96 -10.86 5.07
C VAL A 137 -1.74 -9.89 4.18
N ALA A 138 -1.04 -9.11 3.35
CA ALA A 138 -1.67 -8.18 2.42
C ALA A 138 -2.60 -8.88 1.43
N TYR A 139 -2.18 -10.03 0.90
CA TYR A 139 -2.99 -10.84 0.01
C TYR A 139 -4.26 -11.34 0.70
N GLY A 140 -4.13 -11.90 1.91
CA GLY A 140 -5.27 -12.36 2.71
C GLY A 140 -6.26 -11.25 3.00
N LEU A 141 -5.79 -10.10 3.48
CA LEU A 141 -6.63 -8.94 3.74
C LEU A 141 -7.31 -8.40 2.47
N SER A 142 -6.61 -8.41 1.33
CA SER A 142 -7.22 -7.97 0.05
C SER A 142 -8.40 -8.86 -0.36
N ARG A 143 -8.38 -10.15 -0.04
CA ARG A 143 -9.46 -11.08 -0.32
C ARG A 143 -10.66 -10.90 0.61
N LEU A 144 -10.41 -10.46 1.84
CA LEU A 144 -11.44 -10.24 2.85
C LEU A 144 -12.11 -8.86 2.72
N LEU A 145 -11.33 -7.82 2.40
CA LEU A 145 -11.79 -6.44 2.46
C LEU A 145 -12.17 -5.83 1.10
N VAL A 146 -11.60 -6.34 0.00
CA VAL A 146 -11.84 -5.77 -1.33
C VAL A 146 -12.89 -6.57 -2.08
N THR A 147 -14.03 -5.94 -2.31
CA THR A 147 -15.10 -6.47 -3.14
C THR A 147 -14.73 -6.26 -4.61
N PRO A 148 -14.58 -7.31 -5.43
CA PRO A 148 -14.22 -7.15 -6.83
C PRO A 148 -15.41 -6.58 -7.63
N PRO A 149 -15.15 -5.87 -8.74
CA PRO A 149 -16.21 -5.39 -9.61
C PRO A 149 -17.05 -6.55 -10.16
N PRO A 150 -18.35 -6.33 -10.42
CA PRO A 150 -19.20 -7.34 -11.02
C PRO A 150 -18.65 -7.76 -12.40
N PRO A 151 -18.81 -9.03 -12.81
CA PRO A 151 -18.44 -9.43 -14.16
C PRO A 151 -19.14 -8.52 -15.17
N THR A 152 -18.39 -7.97 -16.13
CA THR A 152 -18.97 -7.26 -17.26
C THR A 152 -19.83 -8.24 -18.05
N THR A 153 -21.13 -8.29 -17.75
CA THR A 153 -22.10 -8.94 -18.60
C THR A 153 -22.08 -8.18 -19.93
N PHE A 154 -21.56 -8.81 -20.98
CA PHE A 154 -21.74 -8.39 -22.38
C PHE A 154 -23.24 -8.43 -22.74
N VAL A 155 -24.02 -7.52 -22.18
CA VAL A 155 -25.46 -7.38 -22.44
C VAL A 155 -25.71 -5.91 -22.76
N GLU A 156 -25.00 -5.38 -23.76
CA GLU A 156 -25.46 -4.18 -24.49
C GLU A 156 -24.64 -3.96 -25.78
N SER A 157 -24.79 -4.86 -26.75
CA SER A 157 -24.55 -4.51 -28.16
C SER A 157 -25.57 -5.13 -29.12
N ARG A 158 -26.64 -5.75 -28.59
CA ARG A 158 -27.65 -6.43 -29.42
C ARG A 158 -29.02 -5.74 -29.46
N THR A 159 -29.19 -4.61 -28.78
CA THR A 159 -30.46 -3.86 -28.73
C THR A 159 -30.48 -2.57 -29.53
N SER A 160 -29.34 -2.03 -29.96
CA SER A 160 -29.31 -0.84 -30.83
C SER A 160 -29.38 -1.13 -32.34
N TYR A 161 -29.37 -2.39 -32.78
CA TYR A 161 -29.55 -2.77 -34.19
C TYR A 161 -31.00 -3.12 -34.56
N ARG A 162 -31.95 -2.88 -33.66
CA ARG A 162 -33.39 -3.04 -33.91
C ARG A 162 -34.17 -1.82 -33.42
N ALA A 163 -33.83 -0.66 -33.93
CA ALA A 163 -34.79 0.43 -34.04
C ALA A 163 -34.76 0.87 -35.50
N VAL A 164 -35.89 0.58 -36.15
CA VAL A 164 -36.28 0.96 -37.51
C VAL A 164 -36.42 2.47 -37.59
#